data_AF-I4WF64-F1
#
_entry.id   AF-I4WF64-F1
#
_cell.length_a   1.000
_cell.length_b   1.000
_cell.length_c   1.000
_cell.angle_alpha   90.00
_cell.angle_beta   90.00
_cell.angle_gamma   90.00
#
_symmetry.space_group_name_H-M   'P 1'
#
loop_
_entity.id
_entity.type
_entity.pdbx_description
1 polymer ?
#
loop_
_entity_poly.entity_id
_entity_poly.type
_entity_poly.pdbx_seq_one_letter_code
_entity_poly.pdbx_strand_id
1 'polypeptide(L)'
;MEAGKQREIAAFRQRYAAWRDAHWPGDHRYDAWVAKPINNARLLPFGLYDQWTPAFAELFRQSDRKWPAFYGRVRALAHESKAQRDETLQPMVAAVPTG
;
A
#
# COMPACT_ATOMS: atom_id res chain seq x y z
N MET A 1 4.66 -20.18 -17.36
CA MET A 1 4.50 -19.05 -16.42
C MET A 1 3.43 -19.29 -15.36
N GLU A 2 2.25 -19.83 -15.71
CA GLU A 2 1.15 -20.05 -14.75
C GLU A 2 1.50 -20.97 -13.57
N ALA A 3 2.21 -22.08 -13.81
CA ALA A 3 2.64 -22.98 -12.75
C ALA A 3 3.61 -22.33 -11.73
N GLY A 4 4.46 -21.40 -12.17
CA GLY A 4 5.35 -20.65 -11.28
C GLY A 4 4.57 -19.67 -10.39
N LYS A 5 3.60 -18.96 -10.97
CA LYS A 5 2.71 -18.05 -10.25
C LYS A 5 1.86 -18.77 -9.20
N GLN A 6 1.31 -19.94 -9.54
CA GLN A 6 0.52 -20.74 -8.60
C GLN A 6 1.36 -21.23 -7.42
N ARG A 7 2.61 -21.64 -7.66
CA ARG A 7 3.55 -22.02 -6.59
C ARG A 7 3.81 -20.87 -5.63
N GLU A 8 4.04 -19.66 -6.14
CA GLU A 8 4.31 -18.50 -5.29
C GLU A 8 3.08 -18.11 -4.46
N ILE A 9 1.88 -18.18 -5.04
CA ILE A 9 0.62 -17.93 -4.30
C ILE A 9 0.42 -18.97 -3.19
N ALA A 10 0.75 -20.24 -3.44
CA ALA A 10 0.68 -21.28 -2.42
C ALA A 10 1.69 -21.04 -1.29
N ALA A 11 2.92 -20.68 -1.63
CA ALA A 11 3.96 -20.35 -0.65
C ALA A 11 3.59 -19.12 0.19
N PHE A 12 3.03 -18.07 -0.44
CA PHE A 12 2.49 -16.90 0.26
C PHE A 12 1.42 -17.30 1.29
N ARG A 13 0.48 -18.16 0.92
CA ARG A 13 -0.60 -18.59 1.84
C ARG A 13 -0.07 -19.32 3.06
N GLN A 14 0.97 -20.15 2.89
CA GLN A 14 1.62 -20.84 4.00
C GLN A 14 2.33 -19.85 4.94
N ARG A 15 3.07 -18.87 4.38
CA ARG A 15 3.73 -17.82 5.18
C ARG A 15 2.73 -16.95 5.92
N TYR A 16 1.62 -16.58 5.27
CA TYR A 16 0.55 -15.81 5.89
C TYR A 16 -0.07 -16.55 7.09
N ALA A 17 -0.41 -17.84 6.92
CA ALA A 17 -1.00 -18.64 8.00
C ALA A 17 -0.07 -18.72 9.23
N ALA A 18 1.20 -19.07 9.00
CA ALA A 18 2.20 -19.15 10.07
C ALA A 18 2.38 -17.80 10.78
N TRP A 19 2.43 -16.70 10.03
CA TRP A 19 2.57 -15.36 10.60
C TRP A 19 1.34 -14.93 11.39
N ARG A 20 0.13 -15.12 10.83
CA ARG A 20 -1.14 -14.79 11.49
C ARG A 20 -1.28 -15.55 12.80
N ASP A 21 -1.03 -16.85 12.79
CA ASP A 21 -1.20 -17.69 13.98
C ASP A 21 -0.21 -17.31 15.09
N ALA A 22 1.00 -16.85 14.72
CA ALA A 22 2.01 -16.41 15.66
C ALA A 22 1.77 -14.99 16.23
N HIS A 23 1.24 -14.07 15.43
CA HIS A 23 1.15 -12.65 15.81
C HIS A 23 -0.26 -12.21 16.15
N TRP A 24 -1.27 -12.71 15.45
CA TRP A 24 -2.68 -12.33 15.58
C TRP A 24 -3.63 -13.54 15.56
N PRO A 25 -3.53 -14.46 16.55
CA PRO A 25 -4.28 -15.73 16.54
C PRO A 25 -5.81 -15.59 16.58
N GLY A 26 -6.34 -14.42 16.95
CA GLY A 26 -7.78 -14.14 16.96
C GLY A 26 -8.26 -13.19 15.86
N ASP A 27 -7.36 -12.69 15.00
CA ASP A 27 -7.71 -11.73 13.95
C ASP A 27 -7.67 -12.40 12.57
N HIS A 28 -8.86 -12.67 12.05
CA HIS A 28 -9.06 -13.35 10.77
C HIS A 28 -9.55 -12.42 9.66
N ARG A 29 -9.47 -11.09 9.85
CA ARG A 29 -10.05 -10.10 8.92
C ARG A 29 -9.51 -10.20 7.50
N TYR A 30 -8.31 -10.75 7.32
CA TYR A 30 -7.65 -10.88 6.02
C TYR A 30 -7.75 -12.28 5.39
N ASP A 31 -8.26 -13.28 6.12
CA ASP A 31 -8.34 -14.67 5.65
C ASP A 31 -9.17 -14.79 4.36
N ALA A 32 -10.32 -14.11 4.34
CA ALA A 32 -11.22 -14.09 3.20
C ALA A 32 -10.58 -13.42 1.96
N TRP A 33 -9.62 -12.51 2.14
CA TRP A 33 -8.89 -11.91 1.03
C TRP A 33 -7.82 -12.86 0.50
N VAL A 34 -7.02 -13.48 1.39
CA VAL A 34 -5.94 -14.41 1.06
C VAL A 34 -6.44 -15.70 0.37
N ALA A 35 -7.61 -16.18 0.78
CA ALA A 35 -8.24 -17.38 0.22
C ALA A 35 -8.73 -17.19 -1.23
N LYS A 36 -9.10 -15.97 -1.61
CA LYS A 36 -9.61 -15.68 -2.95
C LYS A 36 -8.48 -15.70 -4.02
N PRO A 37 -8.80 -15.86 -5.32
CA PRO A 37 -7.79 -15.87 -6.38
C PRO A 37 -6.91 -14.62 -6.39
N ILE A 38 -5.60 -14.77 -6.19
CA ILE A 38 -4.65 -13.65 -6.23
C ILE A 38 -4.22 -13.44 -7.69
N ASN A 39 -4.66 -12.32 -8.27
CA ASN A 39 -4.36 -11.95 -9.64
C ASN A 39 -3.96 -10.47 -9.73
N ASN A 40 -3.53 -10.05 -10.92
CA ASN A 40 -3.01 -8.70 -11.12
C ASN A 40 -4.05 -7.64 -10.75
N ALA A 41 -5.35 -7.87 -11.00
CA ALA A 41 -6.42 -6.93 -10.62
C ALA A 41 -6.60 -6.74 -9.11
N ARG A 42 -6.31 -7.77 -8.30
CA ARG A 42 -6.31 -7.68 -6.83
C ARG A 42 -5.01 -7.16 -6.23
N LEU A 43 -3.91 -7.27 -6.97
CA LEU A 43 -2.62 -6.71 -6.61
C LEU A 43 -2.48 -5.24 -7.07
N LEU A 44 -3.27 -4.81 -8.05
CA LEU A 44 -3.30 -3.43 -8.54
C LEU A 44 -3.43 -2.40 -7.41
N PRO A 45 -4.33 -2.56 -6.41
CA PRO A 45 -4.37 -1.66 -5.27
C PRO A 45 -3.02 -1.52 -4.55
N PHE A 46 -2.25 -2.61 -4.40
CA PHE A 46 -0.94 -2.60 -3.74
C PHE A 46 0.14 -1.97 -4.62
N GLY A 47 0.17 -2.27 -5.93
CA GLY A 47 1.08 -1.61 -6.87
C GLY A 47 0.76 -0.12 -7.09
N LEU A 48 -0.51 0.27 -6.92
CA LEU A 48 -0.96 1.66 -6.92
C LEU A 48 -0.59 2.41 -5.64
N TYR A 49 -0.21 1.73 -4.54
CA TYR A 49 0.32 2.39 -3.34
C TYR A 49 1.81 2.69 -3.48
N ASP A 50 2.61 1.78 -4.06
CA ASP A 50 4.04 2.00 -4.25
C ASP A 50 4.35 3.22 -5.11
N GLN A 51 3.50 3.53 -6.11
CA GLN A 51 3.67 4.72 -6.95
C GLN A 51 3.59 6.03 -6.14
N TRP A 52 2.85 6.06 -5.03
CA TRP A 52 2.64 7.25 -4.21
C TRP A 52 3.52 7.30 -2.97
N THR A 53 4.24 6.23 -2.65
CA THR A 53 5.19 6.20 -1.52
C THR A 53 6.19 7.36 -1.58
N PRO A 54 6.80 7.70 -2.74
CA PRO A 54 7.68 8.87 -2.85
C PRO A 54 6.94 10.19 -2.54
N ALA A 55 5.70 10.33 -3.00
CA ALA A 55 4.88 11.51 -2.75
C ALA A 55 4.50 11.67 -1.26
N PHE A 56 4.16 10.59 -0.56
CA PHE A 56 3.90 10.63 0.88
C PHE A 56 5.16 10.93 1.70
N ALA A 57 6.32 10.43 1.28
CA ALA A 57 7.60 10.76 1.91
C ALA A 57 7.92 12.26 1.77
N GLU A 58 7.68 12.83 0.59
CA GLU A 58 7.84 14.27 0.35
C GLU A 58 6.83 15.10 1.18
N LEU A 59 5.56 14.67 1.24
CA LEU A 59 4.55 15.30 2.08
C LEU A 59 4.93 15.29 3.57
N PHE A 60 5.55 14.19 4.04
CA PHE A 60 6.07 14.08 5.39
C PHE A 60 7.26 15.03 5.63
N ARG A 61 8.16 15.16 4.65
CA ARG A 61 9.27 16.13 4.68
C ARG A 61 8.75 17.58 4.77
N GLN A 62 7.76 17.93 3.96
CA GLN A 62 7.11 19.25 3.99
C GLN A 62 6.30 19.51 5.26
N SER A 63 6.02 18.46 6.05
CA SER A 63 5.32 18.56 7.34
C SER A 63 6.30 18.64 8.51
N ASP A 64 7.55 19.07 8.26
CA ASP A 64 8.66 19.09 9.22
C ASP A 64 8.89 17.74 9.92
N ARG A 65 8.52 16.64 9.26
CA ARG A 65 8.55 15.28 9.83
C ARG A 65 7.71 15.13 11.11
N LYS A 66 6.68 15.96 11.29
CA LYS A 66 5.75 15.90 12.42
C LYS A 66 4.51 15.10 12.03
N TRP A 67 4.32 13.95 12.68
CA TRP A 67 3.18 13.06 12.43
C TRP A 67 1.80 13.75 12.50
N PRO A 68 1.49 14.61 13.50
CA PRO A 68 0.18 15.27 13.53
C PRO A 68 -0.08 16.19 12.33
N ALA A 69 0.95 16.91 11.87
CA ALA A 69 0.86 17.79 10.70
C ALA A 69 0.69 16.99 9.41
N PHE A 70 1.47 15.91 9.25
CA PHE A 70 1.35 14.99 8.13
C PHE A 70 -0.05 14.37 8.03
N TYR A 71 -0.59 13.83 9.13
CA TYR A 71 -1.94 13.28 9.15
C TYR A 71 -3.01 14.34 8.84
N GLY A 72 -2.81 15.59 9.24
CA GLY A 72 -3.66 16.71 8.85
C GLY A 72 -3.73 16.87 7.33
N ARG A 73 -2.57 16.88 6.66
CA ARG A 73 -2.49 17.04 5.20
C ARG A 73 -3.02 15.83 4.44
N VAL A 74 -2.73 14.61 4.91
CA VAL A 74 -3.28 13.39 4.31
C VAL A 74 -4.81 13.36 4.43
N ARG A 75 -5.38 13.81 5.55
CA ARG A 75 -6.84 13.93 5.71
C ARG A 75 -7.42 14.96 4.75
N ALA A 76 -6.79 16.12 4.61
CA ALA A 76 -7.23 17.14 3.65
C ALA A 76 -7.27 16.57 2.21
N LEU A 77 -6.19 15.90 1.79
CA LEU A 77 -6.13 15.21 0.50
C LEU A 77 -7.23 14.16 0.35
N ALA A 78 -7.52 13.38 1.38
CA ALA A 78 -8.56 12.35 1.33
C ALA A 78 -9.98 12.90 1.09
N HIS A 79 -10.21 14.20 1.34
CA HIS A 79 -11.49 14.87 1.06
C HIS A 79 -11.60 15.45 -0.35
N GLU A 80 -10.50 15.48 -1.12
CA GLU A 80 -10.48 15.98 -2.49
C GLU A 80 -10.95 14.95 -3.51
N SER A 81 -11.37 15.43 -4.68
CA SER A 81 -11.66 14.55 -5.81
C SER A 81 -10.40 13.81 -6.27
N LYS A 82 -10.55 12.69 -6.98
CA LYS A 82 -9.40 11.94 -7.50
C LYS A 82 -8.49 12.80 -8.38
N ALA A 83 -9.05 13.66 -9.24
CA ALA A 83 -8.26 14.52 -10.13
C ALA A 83 -7.39 15.51 -9.34
N GLN A 84 -7.95 16.17 -8.33
CA GLN A 84 -7.24 17.12 -7.47
C GLN A 84 -6.14 16.46 -6.63
N ARG A 85 -6.43 15.25 -6.10
CA ARG A 85 -5.40 14.45 -5.42
C ARG A 85 -4.26 14.09 -6.35
N ASP A 86 -4.57 13.65 -7.57
CA ASP A 86 -3.54 13.26 -8.54
C ASP A 86 -2.68 14.47 -8.95
N GLU A 87 -3.28 15.65 -9.16
CA GLU A 87 -2.56 16.91 -9.43
C GLU A 87 -1.60 17.30 -8.29
N THR A 88 -2.03 17.07 -7.04
CA THR A 88 -1.20 17.39 -5.87
C THR A 88 -0.06 16.38 -5.69
N LEU A 89 -0.33 15.10 -5.89
CA LEU A 89 0.63 14.02 -5.59
C LEU A 89 1.59 13.73 -6.75
N GLN A 90 1.18 13.87 -8.02
CA GLN A 90 2.01 13.54 -9.19
C GLN A 90 3.36 14.26 -9.20
N PRO A 91 3.43 15.58 -8.94
CA PRO A 91 4.70 16.30 -8.89
C PRO A 91 5.64 15.76 -7.80
N MET A 92 5.07 15.26 -6.69
CA MET A 92 5.83 14.75 -5.55
C MET A 92 6.37 13.34 -5.79
N VAL A 93 5.82 12.59 -6.76
CA VAL A 93 6.34 11.27 -7.14
C VAL A 93 7.70 11.39 -7.85
N ALA A 94 7.86 12.40 -8.70
CA ALA A 94 9.09 12.63 -9.48
C ALA A 94 10.18 13.37 -8.68
N ALA A 95 9.84 13.97 -7.53
CA ALA A 95 10.71 14.85 -6.78
C ALA A 95 11.68 14.15 -5.82
N VAL A 96 11.62 12.81 -5.68
CA VAL A 96 12.56 12.08 -4.83
C VAL A 96 13.83 11.77 -5.65
N PRO A 97 14.98 12.40 -5.35
CA PRO A 97 16.24 11.92 -5.87
C PRO A 97 16.53 10.59 -5.18
N THR A 98 16.69 9.54 -5.96
CA THR A 98 17.25 8.27 -5.49
C THR A 98 18.67 8.57 -4.99
N GLY A 99 18.85 8.59 -3.66
CA GLY A 99 20.12 8.76 -2.97
C GLY A 99 20.32 7.64 -1.98
#